data_AF-A0A7C1KTI2-F1
#
_entry.id   AF-A0A7C1KTI2-F1
#
_cell.length_a   1.000
_cell.length_b   1.000
_cell.length_c   1.000
_cell.angle_alpha   90.00
_cell.angle_beta   90.00
_cell.angle_gamma   90.00
#
_symmetry.space_group_name_H-M   'P 1'
#
loop_
_entity.id
_entity.type
_entity.pdbx_description
1 polymer ?
#
loop_
_entity_poly.entity_id
_entity_poly.type
_entity_poly.pdbx_seq_one_letter_code
_entity_poly.pdbx_strand_id
1 'polypeptide(L)'
;VKFWVVLNEPIVGLGHKYIDGEFPPFKKLAIIKFIRSIYSLVRAYKGSYKVIHKINPRAKVSISQMMSTFEAKRSWCPAERLFAYMANFFSGDYFYNLIKKHIDYTGFSYYHYYQIVWYPPFSKKSKKRKTDMNWPIYPEGIYHILKHLKKYNKPIYITENGLADADDSRRADFIRDHLKWVHKAIKEGIDVRGYFHWSLLDNYEWARQGGFVPRYGLIEIDYKTLKRKPRPSSKVYAKICGG
;
A
#
# COMPACT_ATOMS: atom_id res chain seq x y z
N VAL A 1 20.21 12.95 -0.67
CA VAL A 1 19.10 11.96 -0.64
C VAL A 1 19.32 10.89 -1.69
N LYS A 2 19.28 9.60 -1.30
CA LYS A 2 19.48 8.46 -2.21
C LYS A 2 18.18 7.96 -2.85
N PHE A 3 17.12 7.85 -2.05
CA PHE A 3 15.80 7.38 -2.48
C PHE A 3 14.77 8.51 -2.39
N TRP A 4 13.95 8.66 -3.43
CA TRP A 4 12.90 9.65 -3.56
C TRP A 4 11.58 8.96 -3.86
N VAL A 5 10.64 9.08 -2.94
CA VAL A 5 9.23 8.76 -3.17
C VAL A 5 8.52 10.10 -3.44
N VAL A 6 8.25 10.40 -4.70
CA VAL A 6 7.72 11.72 -5.11
C VAL A 6 6.24 11.86 -4.75
N LEU A 7 5.49 10.76 -4.83
CA LEU A 7 4.05 10.71 -4.51
C LEU A 7 3.79 9.47 -3.65
N ASN A 8 3.01 9.65 -2.58
CA ASN A 8 2.43 8.54 -1.80
C ASN A 8 0.96 8.38 -2.17
N GLU A 9 0.59 7.17 -2.56
CA GLU A 9 -0.75 6.67 -2.88
C GLU A 9 -1.61 7.64 -3.73
N PRO A 10 -1.13 8.07 -4.91
CA PRO A 10 -1.77 9.16 -5.66
C PRO A 10 -3.22 8.85 -6.05
N ILE A 11 -3.54 7.60 -6.37
CA ILE A 11 -4.92 7.19 -6.73
C ILE A 11 -5.85 7.21 -5.52
N VAL A 12 -5.40 6.72 -4.36
CA VAL A 12 -6.19 6.70 -3.10
C VAL A 12 -6.48 8.13 -2.66
N GLY A 13 -5.43 8.97 -2.61
CA GLY A 13 -5.56 10.38 -2.25
C GLY A 13 -6.49 11.15 -3.19
N LEU A 14 -6.45 10.90 -4.50
CA LEU A 14 -7.39 11.53 -5.44
C LEU A 14 -8.81 10.94 -5.33
N GLY A 15 -8.95 9.65 -5.02
CA GLY A 15 -10.22 8.97 -4.79
C GLY A 15 -11.00 9.61 -3.65
N HIS A 16 -10.36 9.77 -2.50
CA HIS A 16 -10.95 10.46 -1.35
C HIS A 16 -11.32 11.92 -1.66
N LYS A 17 -10.62 12.58 -2.59
CA LYS A 17 -10.88 14.00 -2.95
C LYS A 17 -12.04 14.21 -3.92
N TYR A 18 -12.16 13.34 -4.93
CA TYR A 18 -13.03 13.57 -6.08
C TYR A 18 -14.05 12.46 -6.34
N ILE A 19 -13.91 11.29 -5.74
CA ILE A 19 -14.86 10.18 -5.87
C ILE A 19 -15.71 10.10 -4.61
N ASP A 20 -15.08 9.89 -3.46
CA ASP A 20 -15.77 9.71 -2.18
C ASP A 20 -16.11 11.05 -1.49
N GLY A 21 -15.33 12.10 -1.81
CA GLY A 21 -15.50 13.45 -1.27
C GLY A 21 -15.20 13.56 0.23
N GLU A 22 -14.27 12.74 0.72
CA GLU A 22 -13.87 12.61 2.12
C GLU A 22 -12.69 13.52 2.48
N PHE A 23 -11.84 13.87 1.51
CA PHE A 23 -10.71 14.80 1.68
C PHE A 23 -10.95 16.10 0.93
N PRO A 24 -10.37 17.23 1.38
CA PRO A 24 -10.43 18.49 0.64
C PRO A 24 -9.98 18.30 -0.82
N PRO A 25 -10.79 18.69 -1.82
CA PRO A 25 -11.88 19.67 -1.75
C PRO A 25 -13.32 19.10 -1.59
N PHE A 26 -13.46 17.89 -1.05
CA PHE A 26 -14.74 17.22 -0.71
C PHE A 26 -15.72 17.09 -1.88
N LYS A 27 -15.21 16.77 -3.08
CA LYS A 27 -16.06 16.59 -4.26
C LYS A 27 -16.42 15.11 -4.42
N LYS A 28 -17.71 14.82 -4.59
CA LYS A 28 -18.23 13.47 -4.83
C LYS A 28 -18.48 13.26 -6.32
N LEU A 29 -18.15 12.07 -6.82
CA LEU A 29 -18.38 11.65 -8.22
C LEU A 29 -17.89 12.66 -9.29
N ALA A 30 -16.86 13.46 -8.97
CA ALA A 30 -16.27 14.44 -9.86
C ALA A 30 -15.24 13.80 -10.80
N ILE A 31 -15.68 12.82 -11.60
CA ILE A 31 -14.83 11.93 -12.42
C ILE A 31 -13.91 12.72 -13.37
N ILE A 32 -14.42 13.77 -14.02
CA ILE A 32 -13.60 14.62 -14.91
C ILE A 32 -12.45 15.28 -14.15
N LYS A 33 -12.72 15.76 -12.92
CA LYS A 33 -11.69 16.38 -12.06
C LYS A 33 -10.70 15.34 -11.55
N PHE A 34 -11.17 14.14 -11.20
CA PHE A 34 -10.32 13.02 -10.83
C PHE A 34 -9.32 12.68 -11.94
N ILE A 35 -9.81 12.47 -13.17
CA ILE A 35 -8.96 12.15 -14.33
C ILE A 35 -7.98 13.29 -14.64
N ARG A 36 -8.45 14.55 -14.69
CA ARG A 36 -7.58 15.72 -14.91
C ARG A 36 -6.48 15.84 -13.84
N SER A 37 -6.80 15.49 -12.59
CA SER A 37 -5.84 15.52 -11.48
C SER A 37 -4.78 14.43 -11.63
N ILE A 38 -5.15 13.21 -12.07
CA ILE A 38 -4.18 12.15 -12.38
C ILE A 38 -3.14 12.66 -13.40
N TYR A 39 -3.59 13.20 -14.52
CA TYR A 39 -2.65 13.69 -15.55
C TYR A 39 -1.82 14.87 -15.08
N SER A 40 -2.35 15.73 -14.20
CA SER A 40 -1.59 16.82 -13.59
C SER A 40 -0.51 16.30 -12.65
N LEU A 41 -0.81 15.30 -11.80
CA LEU A 41 0.18 14.63 -10.97
C LEU A 41 1.25 13.91 -11.81
N VAL A 42 0.87 13.27 -12.90
CA VAL A 42 1.82 12.61 -13.81
C VAL A 42 2.79 13.62 -14.43
N ARG A 43 2.30 14.80 -14.85
CA ARG A 43 3.17 15.87 -15.38
C ARG A 43 4.14 16.38 -14.30
N ALA A 44 3.63 16.66 -13.10
CA ALA A 44 4.44 17.11 -11.97
C ALA A 44 5.49 16.06 -11.56
N TYR A 45 5.11 14.79 -11.52
CA TYR A 45 6.00 13.66 -11.25
C TYR A 45 7.13 13.57 -12.27
N LYS A 46 6.81 13.59 -13.56
CA LYS A 46 7.82 13.53 -14.64
C LYS A 46 8.76 14.73 -14.61
N GLY A 47 8.25 15.92 -14.30
CA GLY A 47 9.07 17.12 -14.08
C GLY A 47 10.05 16.93 -12.91
N SER A 48 9.53 16.47 -11.77
CA SER A 48 10.33 16.19 -10.57
C SER A 48 11.41 15.15 -10.83
N TYR A 49 11.09 14.07 -11.52
CA TYR A 49 12.04 13.03 -11.93
C TYR A 49 13.22 13.61 -12.71
N LYS A 50 12.96 14.46 -13.70
CA LYS A 50 14.00 15.10 -14.52
C LYS A 50 14.87 16.04 -13.69
N VAL A 51 14.28 16.86 -12.83
CA VAL A 51 15.02 17.80 -11.97
C VAL A 51 15.90 17.05 -10.98
N ILE A 52 15.37 16.01 -10.32
CA ILE A 52 16.13 15.20 -9.36
C ILE A 52 17.34 14.56 -10.05
N HIS A 53 17.18 13.98 -11.24
CA HIS A 53 18.28 13.35 -11.97
C HIS A 53 19.29 14.35 -12.52
N LYS A 54 18.86 15.58 -12.84
CA LYS A 54 19.79 16.67 -13.22
C LYS A 54 20.71 17.05 -12.05
N ILE A 55 20.17 17.08 -10.83
CA ILE A 55 20.93 17.42 -9.61
C ILE A 55 21.77 16.24 -9.13
N ASN A 56 21.20 15.03 -9.14
CA ASN A 56 21.86 13.80 -8.71
C ASN A 56 21.50 12.64 -9.65
N PRO A 57 22.35 12.33 -10.65
CA PRO A 57 22.14 11.23 -11.58
C PRO A 57 22.08 9.84 -10.92
N ARG A 58 22.56 9.70 -9.68
CA ARG A 58 22.56 8.43 -8.93
C ARG A 58 21.34 8.27 -8.02
N ALA A 59 20.46 9.28 -7.95
CA ALA A 59 19.22 9.19 -7.20
C ALA A 59 18.35 8.02 -7.70
N LYS A 60 17.56 7.44 -6.81
CA LYS A 60 16.54 6.45 -7.13
C LYS A 60 15.18 7.09 -6.90
N VAL A 61 14.38 7.22 -7.94
CA VAL A 61 13.11 7.95 -7.93
C VAL A 61 11.97 7.03 -8.30
N SER A 62 10.91 7.05 -7.49
CA SER A 62 9.66 6.35 -7.78
C SER A 62 8.48 6.99 -7.01
N ILE A 63 7.39 6.25 -6.94
CA ILE A 63 6.22 6.50 -6.10
C ILE A 63 6.08 5.38 -5.07
N SER A 64 5.19 5.59 -4.11
CA SER A 64 4.62 4.55 -3.25
C SER A 64 3.16 4.41 -3.66
N GLN A 65 2.83 3.37 -4.40
CA GLN A 65 1.45 3.14 -4.88
C GLN A 65 0.76 2.14 -3.97
N MET A 66 -0.44 2.46 -3.46
CA MET A 66 -1.24 1.45 -2.78
C MET A 66 -1.64 0.37 -3.79
N MET A 67 -1.19 -0.85 -3.53
CA MET A 67 -1.59 -2.03 -4.28
C MET A 67 -2.56 -2.83 -3.41
N SER A 68 -3.68 -3.23 -3.99
CA SER A 68 -4.63 -4.12 -3.36
C SER A 68 -4.81 -5.34 -4.24
N THR A 69 -5.00 -6.50 -3.63
CA THR A 69 -5.30 -7.73 -4.36
C THR A 69 -6.82 -7.83 -4.48
N PHE A 70 -7.34 -7.72 -5.71
CA PHE A 70 -8.74 -7.99 -6.03
C PHE A 70 -8.86 -9.37 -6.66
N GLU A 71 -9.67 -10.24 -6.08
CA GLU A 71 -9.95 -11.57 -6.62
C GLU A 71 -11.45 -11.78 -6.80
N ALA A 72 -11.82 -12.52 -7.85
CA ALA A 72 -13.17 -13.03 -8.00
C ALA A 72 -13.44 -14.06 -6.88
N LYS A 73 -14.53 -13.90 -6.15
CA LYS A 73 -14.94 -14.90 -5.15
C LYS A 73 -15.25 -16.24 -5.82
N ARG A 74 -15.87 -16.20 -7.00
CA ARG A 74 -16.19 -17.36 -7.83
C ARG A 74 -15.30 -17.34 -9.07
N SER A 75 -14.24 -18.14 -9.06
CA SER A 75 -13.31 -18.26 -10.19
C SER A 75 -13.97 -18.71 -11.50
N TRP A 76 -15.12 -19.41 -11.43
CA TRP A 76 -15.90 -19.81 -12.60
C TRP A 76 -16.75 -18.68 -13.21
N CYS A 77 -16.96 -17.56 -12.51
CA CYS A 77 -17.80 -16.47 -12.98
C CYS A 77 -17.00 -15.46 -13.83
N PRO A 78 -17.27 -15.32 -15.14
CA PRO A 78 -16.50 -14.41 -16.00
C PRO A 78 -16.65 -12.93 -15.63
N ALA A 79 -17.83 -12.52 -15.19
CA ALA A 79 -18.10 -11.14 -14.77
C ALA A 79 -17.24 -10.77 -13.55
N GLU A 80 -17.25 -11.58 -12.48
CA GLU A 80 -16.41 -11.32 -11.29
C GLU A 80 -14.93 -11.26 -11.63
N ARG A 81 -14.45 -12.12 -12.53
CA ARG A 81 -13.06 -12.09 -13.03
C ARG A 81 -12.73 -10.81 -13.77
N LEU A 82 -13.63 -10.36 -14.65
CA LEU A 82 -13.45 -9.11 -15.39
C LEU A 82 -13.40 -7.92 -14.44
N PHE A 83 -14.31 -7.84 -13.47
CA PHE A 83 -14.30 -6.76 -12.48
C PHE A 83 -13.07 -6.79 -11.57
N ALA A 84 -12.64 -7.96 -11.12
CA ALA A 84 -11.39 -8.09 -10.36
C ALA A 84 -10.18 -7.64 -11.18
N TYR A 85 -10.10 -8.02 -12.45
CA TYR A 85 -9.06 -7.56 -13.36
C TYR A 85 -9.08 -6.03 -13.53
N MET A 86 -10.24 -5.44 -13.82
CA MET A 86 -10.39 -3.99 -13.95
C MET A 86 -10.01 -3.25 -12.66
N ALA A 87 -10.45 -3.76 -11.51
CA ALA A 87 -10.11 -3.18 -10.21
C ALA A 87 -8.61 -3.21 -9.94
N ASN A 88 -7.93 -4.34 -10.18
CA ASN A 88 -6.46 -4.43 -10.09
C ASN A 88 -5.78 -3.44 -11.05
N PHE A 89 -6.28 -3.31 -12.28
CA PHE A 89 -5.72 -2.41 -13.27
C PHE A 89 -5.84 -0.94 -12.86
N PHE A 90 -7.05 -0.46 -12.50
CA PHE A 90 -7.26 0.95 -12.19
C PHE A 90 -6.70 1.37 -10.84
N SER A 91 -6.70 0.48 -9.85
CA SER A 91 -6.17 0.79 -8.51
C SER A 91 -4.63 0.78 -8.46
N GLY A 92 -3.98 -0.09 -9.23
CA GLY A 92 -2.53 -0.27 -9.19
C GLY A 92 -1.81 0.11 -10.48
N ASP A 93 -2.13 -0.57 -11.59
CA ASP A 93 -1.35 -0.51 -12.82
C ASP A 93 -1.49 0.80 -13.60
N TYR A 94 -2.67 1.42 -13.55
CA TYR A 94 -3.01 2.55 -14.39
C TYR A 94 -2.03 3.71 -14.22
N PHE A 95 -1.78 4.12 -12.97
CA PHE A 95 -0.84 5.20 -12.68
C PHE A 95 0.60 4.81 -13.05
N TYR A 96 1.02 3.58 -12.71
CA TYR A 96 2.34 3.05 -13.08
C TYR A 96 2.56 3.07 -14.59
N ASN A 97 1.58 2.67 -15.39
CA ASN A 97 1.70 2.64 -16.85
C ASN A 97 1.93 4.03 -17.44
N LEU A 98 1.42 5.09 -16.82
CA LEU A 98 1.64 6.48 -17.23
C LEU A 98 3.05 6.99 -16.91
N ILE A 99 3.71 6.41 -15.91
CA ILE A 99 5.04 6.84 -15.41
C ILE A 99 6.17 5.83 -15.60
N LYS A 100 5.92 4.61 -16.08
CA LYS A 100 6.89 3.48 -16.11
C LYS A 100 8.24 3.77 -16.78
N LYS A 101 8.32 4.78 -17.67
CA LYS A 101 9.58 5.23 -18.29
C LYS A 101 10.39 6.20 -17.42
N HIS A 102 9.86 6.61 -16.28
CA HIS A 102 10.41 7.60 -15.35
C HIS A 102 10.39 7.04 -13.92
N ILE A 103 10.80 5.78 -13.74
CA ILE A 103 10.96 5.15 -12.42
C ILE A 103 12.27 4.36 -12.40
N ASP A 104 12.97 4.41 -11.27
CA ASP A 104 14.20 3.64 -11.04
C ASP A 104 13.97 2.35 -10.25
N TYR A 105 12.84 2.28 -9.55
CA TYR A 105 12.37 1.14 -8.76
C TYR A 105 10.83 1.15 -8.72
N THR A 106 10.18 0.08 -8.29
CA THR A 106 8.74 0.05 -7.99
C THR A 106 8.54 0.08 -6.48
N GLY A 107 7.79 1.07 -5.99
CA GLY A 107 7.46 1.24 -4.58
C GLY A 107 5.97 1.02 -4.32
N PHE A 108 5.61 0.16 -3.38
CA PHE A 108 4.19 -0.07 -3.10
C PHE A 108 3.86 -0.26 -1.62
N SER A 109 2.65 0.18 -1.27
CA SER A 109 2.01 -0.08 0.01
C SER A 109 1.05 -1.27 -0.13
N TYR A 110 0.97 -2.11 0.91
CA TYR A 110 0.02 -3.23 0.96
C TYR A 110 -0.55 -3.41 2.37
N TYR A 111 -1.88 -3.46 2.48
CA TYR A 111 -2.58 -3.58 3.76
C TYR A 111 -3.64 -4.68 3.78
N HIS A 112 -4.43 -4.83 2.71
CA HIS A 112 -5.55 -5.76 2.71
C HIS A 112 -5.92 -6.29 1.32
N TYR A 113 -6.93 -7.14 1.33
CA TYR A 113 -7.45 -7.91 0.21
C TYR A 113 -8.94 -7.65 0.01
N TYR A 114 -9.39 -7.63 -1.25
CA TYR A 114 -10.80 -7.51 -1.61
C TYR A 114 -11.30 -8.71 -2.42
N GLN A 115 -12.49 -9.18 -2.05
CA GLN A 115 -13.25 -10.16 -2.85
C GLN A 115 -14.32 -9.45 -3.65
N ILE A 116 -14.27 -9.62 -4.97
CA ILE A 116 -15.30 -9.15 -5.89
C ILE A 116 -16.41 -10.20 -5.95
N VAL A 117 -17.65 -9.74 -5.71
CA VAL A 117 -18.86 -10.56 -5.75
C VAL A 117 -19.88 -9.82 -6.61
N TRP A 118 -20.32 -10.44 -7.70
CA TRP A 118 -21.27 -9.83 -8.65
C TRP A 118 -22.68 -9.77 -8.07
N TYR A 119 -23.17 -10.87 -7.47
CA TYR A 119 -24.49 -10.90 -6.82
C TYR A 119 -24.60 -11.96 -5.70
N PRO A 120 -25.19 -11.63 -4.53
CA PRO A 120 -25.49 -10.26 -4.09
C PRO A 120 -24.19 -9.47 -3.94
N PRO A 121 -24.18 -8.17 -4.30
CA PRO A 121 -22.95 -7.37 -4.27
C PRO A 121 -22.39 -7.34 -2.85
N PHE A 122 -21.11 -7.70 -2.69
CA PHE A 122 -20.36 -7.72 -1.43
C PHE A 122 -20.85 -8.71 -0.36
N SER A 123 -20.60 -10.00 -0.57
CA SER A 123 -20.61 -10.98 0.53
C SER A 123 -19.42 -10.72 1.48
N LYS A 124 -19.67 -9.97 2.57
CA LYS A 124 -18.65 -9.47 3.52
C LYS A 124 -18.04 -10.51 4.48
N LYS A 125 -18.38 -11.81 4.38
CA LYS A 125 -17.90 -12.82 5.35
C LYS A 125 -16.62 -13.50 4.87
N SER A 126 -15.50 -12.80 5.02
CA SER A 126 -14.20 -13.46 5.07
C SER A 126 -14.04 -14.14 6.44
N LYS A 127 -13.69 -15.43 6.46
CA LYS A 127 -13.31 -16.18 7.68
C LYS A 127 -11.88 -15.87 8.16
N LYS A 128 -11.13 -15.04 7.43
CA LYS A 128 -9.73 -14.71 7.77
C LYS A 128 -9.68 -13.86 9.04
N ARG A 129 -8.57 -13.96 9.78
CA ARG A 129 -8.25 -13.06 10.90
C ARG A 129 -8.28 -11.61 10.42
N LYS A 130 -8.60 -10.68 11.32
CA LYS A 130 -8.79 -9.28 10.97
C LYS A 130 -7.99 -8.36 11.89
N THR A 131 -7.67 -7.18 11.38
CA THR A 131 -7.10 -6.07 12.14
C THR A 131 -8.18 -5.39 13.00
N ASP A 132 -7.79 -4.47 13.87
CA ASP A 132 -8.73 -3.64 14.65
C ASP A 132 -9.60 -2.74 13.75
N MET A 133 -9.14 -2.50 12.51
CA MET A 133 -9.91 -1.83 11.45
C MET A 133 -10.87 -2.77 10.69
N ASN A 134 -11.05 -4.00 11.18
CA ASN A 134 -11.87 -5.05 10.55
C ASN A 134 -11.39 -5.43 9.13
N TRP A 135 -10.13 -5.18 8.81
CA TRP A 135 -9.53 -5.55 7.52
C TRP A 135 -9.02 -6.98 7.55
N PRO A 136 -9.33 -7.82 6.54
CA PRO A 136 -8.80 -9.18 6.48
C PRO A 136 -7.28 -9.18 6.35
N ILE A 137 -6.61 -9.95 7.20
CA ILE A 137 -5.17 -10.20 7.12
C ILE A 137 -4.93 -11.27 6.05
N TYR A 138 -4.21 -10.91 4.98
CA TYR A 138 -3.91 -11.81 3.87
C TYR A 138 -2.44 -11.73 3.43
N PRO A 139 -1.54 -12.45 4.14
CA PRO A 139 -0.11 -12.35 3.87
C PRO A 139 0.30 -12.75 2.44
N GLU A 140 -0.38 -13.73 1.84
CA GLU A 140 -0.07 -14.21 0.48
C GLU A 140 -0.32 -13.15 -0.61
N GLY A 141 -1.20 -12.17 -0.38
CA GLY A 141 -1.48 -11.12 -1.36
C GLY A 141 -0.25 -10.29 -1.73
N ILE A 142 0.69 -10.10 -0.79
CA ILE A 142 1.95 -9.40 -1.06
C ILE A 142 2.80 -10.17 -2.09
N TYR A 143 2.80 -11.50 -2.03
CA TYR A 143 3.52 -12.35 -2.98
C TYR A 143 2.95 -12.22 -4.40
N HIS A 144 1.62 -12.18 -4.55
CA HIS A 144 0.99 -11.96 -5.86
C HIS A 144 1.32 -10.57 -6.43
N ILE A 145 1.32 -9.53 -5.58
CA ILE A 145 1.73 -8.19 -6.01
C ILE A 145 3.19 -8.17 -6.46
N LEU A 146 4.09 -8.80 -5.69
CA LEU A 146 5.51 -8.91 -6.06
C LEU A 146 5.70 -9.61 -7.41
N LYS A 147 5.01 -10.73 -7.65
CA LYS A 147 5.03 -11.41 -8.95
C LYS A 147 4.53 -10.52 -10.08
N HIS A 148 3.43 -9.80 -9.84
CA HIS A 148 2.83 -8.91 -10.83
C HIS A 148 3.75 -7.74 -11.19
N LEU A 149 4.41 -7.13 -10.20
CA LEU A 149 5.33 -6.01 -10.40
C LEU A 149 6.62 -6.41 -11.12
N LYS A 150 6.96 -7.70 -11.20
CA LYS A 150 8.10 -8.21 -11.99
C LYS A 150 8.06 -7.75 -13.45
N LYS A 151 6.87 -7.53 -14.02
CA LYS A 151 6.69 -7.04 -15.41
C LYS A 151 7.36 -5.69 -15.69
N TYR A 152 7.60 -4.88 -14.66
CA TYR A 152 8.29 -3.60 -14.81
C TYR A 152 9.81 -3.74 -14.91
N ASN A 153 10.37 -4.92 -14.59
CA ASN A 153 11.80 -5.22 -14.60
C ASN A 153 12.64 -4.17 -13.85
N LYS A 154 12.21 -3.83 -12.64
CA LYS A 154 12.85 -2.88 -11.73
C LYS A 154 12.97 -3.48 -10.33
N PRO A 155 13.95 -3.04 -9.52
CA PRO A 155 13.99 -3.38 -8.10
C PRO A 155 12.69 -2.98 -7.40
N ILE A 156 12.24 -3.79 -6.44
CA ILE A 156 10.99 -3.58 -5.72
C ILE A 156 11.27 -3.20 -4.27
N TYR A 157 10.54 -2.19 -3.77
CA TYR A 157 10.52 -1.80 -2.37
C TYR A 157 9.08 -1.81 -1.86
N ILE A 158 8.84 -2.50 -0.75
CA ILE A 158 7.57 -2.46 -0.02
C ILE A 158 7.66 -1.25 0.89
N THR A 159 7.09 -0.12 0.47
CA THR A 159 7.22 1.18 1.13
C THR A 159 6.37 1.30 2.37
N GLU A 160 5.26 0.56 2.44
CA GLU A 160 4.42 0.45 3.63
C GLU A 160 3.75 -0.93 3.71
N ASN A 161 3.83 -1.58 4.87
CA ASN A 161 3.02 -2.76 5.18
C ASN A 161 2.79 -2.85 6.69
N GLY A 162 1.53 -2.94 7.11
CA GLY A 162 1.15 -2.73 8.49
C GLY A 162 -0.26 -3.17 8.85
N LEU A 163 -0.59 -3.07 10.14
CA LEU A 163 -1.93 -3.29 10.68
C LEU A 163 -2.18 -2.44 11.92
N ALA A 164 -3.43 -2.02 12.09
CA ALA A 164 -3.95 -1.55 13.36
C ALA A 164 -4.14 -2.74 14.32
N ASP A 165 -3.41 -2.71 15.44
CA ASP A 165 -3.39 -3.77 16.46
C ASP A 165 -2.97 -3.17 17.82
N ALA A 166 -3.92 -2.53 18.50
CA ALA A 166 -3.68 -1.71 19.69
C ALA A 166 -3.11 -2.51 20.88
N ASP A 167 -3.43 -3.79 20.99
CA ASP A 167 -2.93 -4.68 22.04
C ASP A 167 -1.62 -5.41 21.67
N ASP A 168 -1.13 -5.24 20.43
CA ASP A 168 0.07 -5.90 19.88
C ASP A 168 -0.02 -7.44 19.82
N SER A 169 -1.21 -8.03 19.93
CA SER A 169 -1.41 -9.48 19.95
C SER A 169 -1.19 -10.16 18.61
N ARG A 170 -1.27 -9.41 17.49
CA ARG A 170 -1.21 -9.94 16.11
C ARG A 170 -0.05 -9.37 15.33
N ARG A 171 0.51 -8.23 15.72
CA ARG A 171 1.49 -7.49 14.93
C ARG A 171 2.76 -8.29 14.63
N ALA A 172 3.29 -9.01 15.61
CA ALA A 172 4.47 -9.87 15.40
C ALA A 172 4.21 -11.00 14.39
N ASP A 173 3.06 -11.67 14.48
CA ASP A 173 2.65 -12.70 13.53
C ASP A 173 2.44 -12.11 12.13
N PHE A 174 1.77 -10.97 12.03
CA PHE A 174 1.55 -10.26 10.77
C PHE A 174 2.86 -10.00 10.04
N ILE A 175 3.86 -9.43 10.74
CA ILE A 175 5.17 -9.11 10.16
C ILE A 175 5.85 -10.40 9.67
N ARG A 176 5.91 -11.43 10.52
CA ARG A 176 6.55 -12.71 10.16
C ARG A 176 5.88 -13.36 8.96
N ASP A 177 4.55 -13.41 8.94
CA ASP A 177 3.82 -14.10 7.89
C ASP A 177 3.93 -13.38 6.54
N HIS A 178 3.88 -12.04 6.52
CA HIS A 178 4.12 -11.30 5.27
C HIS A 178 5.56 -11.47 4.80
N LEU A 179 6.55 -11.40 5.69
CA LEU A 179 7.95 -11.57 5.32
C LEU A 179 8.27 -12.98 4.83
N LYS A 180 7.57 -14.03 5.29
CA LYS A 180 7.69 -15.38 4.69
C LYS A 180 7.33 -15.37 3.20
N TRP A 181 6.27 -14.67 2.82
CA TRP A 181 5.83 -14.54 1.43
C TRP A 181 6.76 -13.65 0.59
N VAL A 182 7.28 -12.56 1.18
CA VAL A 182 8.33 -11.75 0.55
C VAL A 182 9.59 -12.58 0.31
N HIS A 183 10.01 -13.36 1.31
CA HIS A 183 11.18 -14.22 1.20
C HIS A 183 11.00 -15.31 0.13
N LYS A 184 9.79 -15.89 0.03
CA LYS A 184 9.44 -16.81 -1.06
C LYS A 184 9.58 -16.14 -2.43
N ALA A 185 9.07 -14.92 -2.60
CA ALA A 185 9.22 -14.16 -3.85
C ALA A 185 10.71 -13.92 -4.21
N ILE A 186 11.54 -13.58 -3.22
CA ILE A 186 12.99 -13.41 -3.40
C ILE A 186 13.64 -14.72 -3.86
N LYS A 187 13.30 -15.86 -3.23
CA LYS A 187 13.79 -17.19 -3.64
C LYS A 187 13.39 -17.57 -5.07
N GLU A 188 12.25 -17.07 -5.56
CA GLU A 188 11.80 -17.23 -6.94
C GLU A 188 12.42 -16.21 -7.93
N GLY A 189 13.42 -15.45 -7.51
CA GLY A 189 14.19 -14.53 -8.35
C GLY A 189 13.56 -13.15 -8.54
N ILE A 190 12.65 -12.73 -7.66
CA ILE A 190 12.11 -11.36 -7.66
C ILE A 190 13.06 -10.45 -6.89
N ASP A 191 13.53 -9.37 -7.53
CA ASP A 191 14.46 -8.40 -6.95
C ASP A 191 13.77 -7.46 -5.94
N VAL A 192 13.46 -7.99 -4.75
CA VAL A 192 12.94 -7.21 -3.62
C VAL A 192 14.11 -6.74 -2.75
N ARG A 193 14.25 -5.42 -2.59
CA ARG A 193 15.41 -4.81 -1.92
C ARG A 193 15.09 -4.12 -0.61
N GLY A 194 13.81 -3.97 -0.26
CA GLY A 194 13.44 -3.36 1.00
C GLY A 194 12.00 -3.63 1.41
N TYR A 195 11.80 -3.64 2.73
CA TYR A 195 10.52 -3.74 3.40
C TYR A 195 10.49 -2.68 4.51
N PHE A 196 9.48 -1.84 4.48
CA PHE A 196 9.26 -0.79 5.48
C PHE A 196 7.93 -1.07 6.19
N HIS A 197 8.02 -1.39 7.48
CA HIS A 197 6.84 -1.59 8.31
C HIS A 197 6.10 -0.26 8.54
N TRP A 198 4.80 -0.25 8.28
CA TRP A 198 3.91 0.82 8.69
C TRP A 198 3.25 0.46 10.03
N SER A 199 3.48 1.16 11.13
CA SER A 199 4.25 2.42 11.26
C SER A 199 5.30 2.31 12.36
N LEU A 200 6.24 3.27 12.39
CA LEU A 200 7.18 3.37 13.49
C LEU A 200 6.47 3.79 14.79
N LEU A 201 5.69 4.86 14.72
CA LEU A 201 4.95 5.44 15.84
C LEU A 201 3.45 5.35 15.58
N ASP A 202 2.67 5.24 16.65
CA ASP A 202 1.25 5.57 16.59
C ASP A 202 1.08 7.02 16.09
N ASN A 203 0.18 7.22 15.14
CA ASN A 203 -0.01 8.48 14.46
C ASN A 203 -1.50 8.78 14.25
N TYR A 204 -1.78 9.92 13.60
CA TYR A 204 -3.13 10.24 13.13
C TYR A 204 -3.43 9.53 11.81
N GLU A 205 -4.19 8.45 11.89
CA GLU A 205 -4.60 7.63 10.76
C GLU A 205 -5.89 8.17 10.16
N TRP A 206 -5.83 9.34 9.52
CA TRP A 206 -6.88 10.03 8.76
C TRP A 206 -8.26 10.19 9.45
N ALA A 207 -8.97 11.29 9.18
CA ALA A 207 -10.26 11.56 9.86
C ALA A 207 -11.26 10.40 9.78
N ARG A 208 -11.41 9.79 8.60
CA ARG A 208 -12.38 8.70 8.37
C ARG A 208 -11.88 7.33 8.81
N GLN A 209 -10.57 7.14 8.91
CA GLN A 209 -10.01 5.87 9.39
C GLN A 209 -9.95 5.83 10.92
N GLY A 210 -10.52 6.82 11.61
CA GLY A 210 -10.66 6.82 13.06
C GLY A 210 -9.66 7.73 13.77
N GLY A 211 -8.89 8.53 13.03
CA GLY A 211 -7.96 9.51 13.59
C GLY A 211 -6.92 8.86 14.49
N PHE A 212 -7.02 9.10 15.80
CA PHE A 212 -6.08 8.55 16.79
C PHE A 212 -6.48 7.18 17.37
N VAL A 213 -7.60 6.63 16.93
CA VAL A 213 -8.09 5.31 17.39
C VAL A 213 -7.22 4.17 16.84
N PRO A 214 -6.94 4.07 15.54
CA PRO A 214 -6.13 2.97 15.01
C PRO A 214 -4.67 3.10 15.48
N ARG A 215 -4.08 1.97 15.86
CA ARG A 215 -2.72 1.90 16.37
C ARG A 215 -1.86 1.04 15.46
N TYR A 216 -1.13 1.67 14.54
CA TYR A 216 -0.22 0.97 13.63
C TYR A 216 1.22 0.88 14.16
N GLY A 217 1.57 1.69 15.15
CA GLY A 217 2.96 1.89 15.57
C GLY A 217 3.58 0.68 16.23
N LEU A 218 4.82 0.35 15.86
CA LEU A 218 5.71 -0.49 16.67
C LEU A 218 6.01 0.16 18.03
N ILE A 219 5.91 1.49 18.11
CA ILE A 219 6.08 2.27 19.32
C ILE A 219 4.75 2.98 19.61
N GLU A 220 4.18 2.68 20.76
CA GLU A 220 3.01 3.34 21.29
C GLU A 220 3.34 4.79 21.70
N ILE A 221 2.43 5.71 21.41
CA ILE A 221 2.49 7.11 21.84
C ILE A 221 1.35 7.39 22.82
N ASP A 222 1.71 7.84 24.02
CA ASP A 222 0.78 8.53 24.90
C ASP A 222 0.52 9.93 24.33
N TYR A 223 -0.68 10.19 23.80
CA TYR A 223 -1.00 11.46 23.17
C TYR A 223 -1.11 12.65 24.14
N LYS A 224 -1.22 12.41 25.45
CA LYS A 224 -1.22 13.49 26.46
C LYS A 224 0.20 13.90 26.83
N THR A 225 1.11 12.93 26.97
CA THR A 225 2.47 13.17 27.48
C THR A 225 3.56 13.08 26.42
N LEU A 226 3.22 12.61 25.22
CA LEU A 226 4.13 12.25 24.13
C LEU A 226 5.19 11.20 24.53
N LYS A 227 4.99 10.45 25.61
CA LYS A 227 5.89 9.36 25.98
C LYS A 227 5.81 8.24 24.94
N ARG A 228 6.98 7.68 24.59
CA ARG A 228 7.16 6.59 23.62
C ARG A 228 7.33 5.29 24.39
N LYS A 229 6.52 4.27 24.06
CA LYS A 229 6.62 2.94 24.65
C LYS A 229 6.73 1.89 23.54
N PRO A 230 7.93 1.30 23.32
CA PRO A 230 8.10 0.23 22.34
C PRO A 230 7.20 -0.96 22.67
N ARG A 231 6.44 -1.44 21.69
CA ARG A 231 5.60 -2.64 21.82
C ARG A 231 6.44 -3.91 21.67
N PRO A 232 6.05 -5.07 22.22
CA PRO A 232 6.78 -6.33 22.03
C PRO A 232 7.17 -6.64 20.59
N SER A 233 6.29 -6.37 19.62
CA SER A 233 6.55 -6.53 18.18
C SER A 233 7.72 -5.69 17.65
N SER A 234 8.05 -4.55 18.27
CA SER A 234 9.23 -3.75 17.91
C SER A 234 10.52 -4.55 18.08
N LYS A 235 10.62 -5.37 19.13
CA LYS A 235 11.77 -6.25 19.38
C LYS A 235 11.84 -7.37 18.35
N VAL A 236 10.68 -7.91 17.95
CA VAL A 236 10.59 -8.93 16.91
C VAL A 236 11.09 -8.35 15.58
N TYR A 237 10.62 -7.17 15.19
CA TYR A 237 11.05 -6.50 13.97
C TYR A 237 12.55 -6.16 14.01
N ALA A 238 13.05 -5.64 15.14
CA ALA A 238 14.47 -5.35 15.33
C ALA A 238 15.35 -6.60 15.17
N LYS A 239 14.93 -7.75 15.74
CA LYS A 239 15.63 -9.03 15.57
C LYS A 239 15.67 -9.46 14.10
N ILE A 240 14.55 -9.33 13.37
CA ILE A 240 14.51 -9.66 11.94
C ILE A 240 15.46 -8.76 11.13
N CYS A 241 15.55 -7.48 11.47
CA CYS A 241 16.48 -6.56 10.81
C CYS A 241 17.96 -6.80 11.18
N GLY A 242 18.22 -7.33 12.38
CA GLY A 242 19.56 -7.53 12.92
C GLY A 242 20.31 -8.76 12.41
N GLY A 243 19.60 -9.77 11.88
CA GLY A 243 20.17 -11.08 11.51
C GLY A 243 20.01 -12.11 12.61
#